data_AF-A0A292SNV0-F1
#
_entry.id   AF-A0A292SNV0-F1
#
_cell.length_a   1.000
_cell.length_b   1.000
_cell.length_c   1.000
_cell.angle_alpha   90.00
_cell.angle_beta   90.00
_cell.angle_gamma   90.00
#
_symmetry.space_group_name_H-M   'P 1'
#
loop_
_entity.id
_entity.type
_entity.pdbx_description
1 polymer ?
#
loop_
_entity_poly.entity_id
_entity_poly.type
_entity_poly.pdbx_seq_one_letter_code
_entity_poly.pdbx_strand_id
1 'polypeptide(L)'
;MELFHIFFQLWQIWCIAGVIFFIIEMFTPVMFFLNLGFACFIAAIGAQMGIEPIYQVLVFGLFSAIFLIWLRPFLLKKKNGSDKPETVEMYIGKTANVLETVTENNGRIAIFGEEWQAKSLNGETVEKGAQAKIVKNDSIIMYVVPIE
;
A
#
# COMPACT_ATOMS: atom_id res chain seq x y z
N MET A 1 -36.32 -36.23 4.23
CA MET A 1 -36.26 -34.99 5.03
C MET A 1 -35.19 -35.05 6.12
N GLU A 2 -34.88 -36.24 6.67
CA GLU A 2 -33.77 -36.49 7.61
C GLU A 2 -32.36 -36.33 7.02
N LEU A 3 -32.20 -36.54 5.70
CA LEU A 3 -30.91 -36.49 5.00
C LEU A 3 -30.35 -35.07 4.77
N PHE A 4 -31.08 -34.00 5.10
CA PHE A 4 -30.52 -32.64 5.01
C PHE A 4 -29.99 -32.16 6.37
N HIS A 5 -30.53 -32.69 7.48
CA HIS A 5 -30.09 -32.34 8.84
C HIS A 5 -28.73 -32.91 9.21
N ILE A 6 -28.22 -33.90 8.46
CA ILE A 6 -26.89 -34.49 8.67
C ILE A 6 -25.76 -33.60 8.11
N PHE A 7 -26.04 -32.64 7.22
CA PHE A 7 -24.99 -32.04 6.38
C PHE A 7 -24.57 -30.60 6.70
N PHE A 8 -25.29 -29.84 7.54
CA PHE A 8 -24.92 -28.46 7.86
C PHE A 8 -25.15 -28.10 9.34
N GLN A 9 -24.20 -28.52 10.18
CA GLN A 9 -24.01 -27.98 11.52
C GLN A 9 -23.63 -26.49 11.45
N LEU A 10 -24.03 -25.70 12.44
CA LEU A 10 -23.78 -24.26 12.49
C LEU A 10 -22.30 -23.90 12.32
N TRP A 11 -21.39 -24.72 12.85
CA TRP A 11 -19.94 -24.52 12.67
C TRP A 11 -19.50 -24.62 11.20
N GLN A 12 -20.13 -25.48 10.40
CA GLN A 12 -19.82 -25.65 8.98
C GLN A 12 -20.25 -24.41 8.19
N ILE A 13 -21.41 -23.84 8.52
CA ILE A 13 -21.92 -22.61 7.92
C ILE A 13 -20.94 -21.45 8.15
N TRP A 14 -20.45 -21.31 9.39
CA TRP A 14 -19.45 -20.30 9.72
C TRP A 14 -18.12 -20.53 8.99
N CYS A 15 -17.63 -21.77 8.90
CA CYS A 15 -16.42 -22.08 8.14
C CYS A 15 -16.57 -21.74 6.65
N ILE A 16 -17.70 -22.10 6.03
CA ILE A 16 -17.99 -21.80 4.62
C ILE A 16 -18.04 -20.29 4.40
N ALA A 17 -18.74 -19.55 5.27
CA ALA A 17 -18.79 -18.09 5.21
C ALA A 17 -17.38 -17.47 5.33
N GLY A 18 -16.55 -17.98 6.24
CA GLY A 18 -15.17 -17.53 6.41
C GLY A 18 -14.30 -17.73 5.17
N VAL A 19 -14.41 -18.90 4.52
CA VAL A 19 -13.72 -19.19 3.25
C VAL A 19 -14.20 -18.27 2.12
N ILE A 20 -15.51 -18.02 2.01
CA ILE A 20 -16.05 -17.10 1.01
C ILE A 20 -15.47 -15.70 1.19
N PHE A 21 -15.37 -15.22 2.43
CA PHE A 21 -14.75 -13.92 2.70
C PHE A 21 -13.27 -13.87 2.30
N PHE A 22 -12.50 -14.94 2.52
CA PHE A 22 -11.12 -15.02 2.03
C PHE A 22 -11.02 -15.01 0.51
N ILE A 23 -11.93 -15.69 -0.19
CA ILE A 23 -11.97 -15.67 -1.66
C ILE A 23 -12.26 -14.24 -2.16
N ILE A 24 -13.25 -13.56 -1.57
CA ILE A 24 -13.59 -12.17 -1.95
C ILE A 24 -12.38 -11.25 -1.72
N GLU A 25 -11.67 -11.42 -0.61
CA GLU A 25 -10.48 -10.63 -0.29
C GLU A 25 -9.38 -10.74 -1.37
N MET A 26 -9.24 -11.89 -2.04
CA MET A 26 -8.24 -12.05 -3.10
C MET A 26 -8.49 -11.11 -4.30
N PHE A 27 -9.74 -10.73 -4.54
CA PHE A 27 -10.11 -9.78 -5.60
C PHE A 27 -10.02 -8.32 -5.13
N THR A 28 -10.20 -8.07 -3.84
CA THR A 28 -10.19 -6.73 -3.24
C THR A 28 -9.32 -6.72 -1.99
N PRO A 29 -7.97 -6.69 -2.12
CA PRO A 29 -7.02 -6.79 -1.00
C PRO A 29 -6.98 -5.51 -0.15
N VAL A 30 -8.13 -5.18 0.45
CA VAL A 30 -8.40 -4.02 1.31
C VAL A 30 -8.27 -4.42 2.79
N MET A 31 -7.99 -5.71 3.06
CA MET A 31 -7.98 -6.42 4.33
C MET A 31 -9.31 -6.37 5.10
N PHE A 32 -10.41 -6.01 4.45
CA PHE A 32 -11.71 -5.90 5.09
C PHE A 32 -12.38 -7.26 5.29
N PHE A 33 -12.44 -8.06 4.23
CA PHE A 33 -13.09 -9.37 4.25
C PHE A 33 -12.24 -10.40 5.00
N LEU A 34 -10.93 -10.22 5.03
CA LEU A 34 -10.02 -11.04 5.83
C LEU A 34 -10.39 -11.05 7.33
N ASN A 35 -10.73 -9.87 7.90
CA ASN A 35 -11.16 -9.77 9.30
C ASN A 35 -12.50 -10.49 9.55
N LEU A 36 -13.45 -10.35 8.62
CA LEU A 36 -14.75 -11.04 8.69
C LEU A 36 -14.55 -12.56 8.61
N GLY A 37 -13.62 -13.02 7.75
CA GLY A 37 -13.25 -14.42 7.65
C GLY A 37 -12.74 -15.00 8.97
N PHE A 38 -11.79 -14.32 9.62
CA PHE A 38 -11.30 -14.75 10.94
C PHE A 38 -12.38 -14.73 12.01
N ALA A 39 -13.25 -13.71 12.03
CA ALA A 39 -14.36 -13.65 12.96
C ALA A 39 -15.35 -14.81 12.76
N CYS A 40 -15.59 -15.24 11.51
CA CYS A 40 -16.40 -16.43 11.22
C CYS A 40 -15.77 -17.70 11.79
N PHE A 41 -14.45 -17.89 11.68
CA PHE A 41 -13.80 -19.07 12.26
C PHE A 41 -13.89 -19.09 13.80
N ILE A 42 -13.81 -17.93 14.45
CA ILE A 42 -14.00 -17.82 15.90
C ILE A 42 -15.45 -18.17 16.28
N ALA A 43 -16.43 -17.69 15.52
CA ALA A 43 -17.83 -18.07 15.71
C ALA A 43 -18.08 -19.57 15.45
N ALA A 44 -17.35 -20.18 14.50
CA ALA A 44 -17.42 -21.63 14.23
C ALA A 44 -16.92 -22.46 15.42
N ILE A 45 -15.84 -22.03 16.08
CA ILE A 45 -15.35 -22.67 17.31
C ILE A 45 -16.42 -22.57 18.41
N GLY A 46 -17.04 -21.40 18.57
CA GLY A 46 -18.16 -21.22 19.51
C GLY A 46 -19.34 -22.15 19.20
N ALA A 47 -19.69 -22.29 17.92
CA ALA A 47 -20.73 -23.22 17.49
C ALA A 47 -20.39 -24.68 17.80
N GLN A 48 -19.12 -25.07 17.70
CA GLN A 48 -18.67 -26.41 18.07
C GLN A 48 -18.71 -26.66 19.59
N MET A 49 -18.55 -25.61 20.40
CA MET A 49 -18.72 -25.66 21.86
C MET A 49 -20.20 -25.67 22.30
N GLY A 50 -21.15 -25.67 21.36
CA GLY A 50 -22.58 -25.69 21.67
C GLY A 50 -23.14 -24.33 22.11
N ILE A 51 -22.43 -23.23 21.85
CA ILE A 51 -22.92 -21.88 22.12
C ILE A 51 -24.19 -21.61 21.29
N GLU A 52 -25.19 -20.99 21.90
CA GLU A 52 -26.44 -20.65 21.22
C GLU A 52 -26.21 -19.71 20.02
N PRO A 53 -26.95 -19.85 18.91
CA PRO A 53 -26.77 -19.03 17.69
C PRO A 53 -26.68 -17.52 17.95
N ILE A 54 -27.47 -17.01 18.91
CA ILE A 54 -27.48 -15.57 19.24
C ILE A 54 -26.11 -15.09 19.74
N TYR A 55 -25.44 -15.88 20.59
CA TYR A 55 -24.13 -15.57 21.12
C TYR A 55 -23.04 -15.76 20.07
N GLN A 56 -23.20 -16.68 19.11
CA GLN A 56 -22.27 -16.82 17.98
C GLN A 56 -22.22 -15.55 17.13
N VAL A 57 -23.39 -14.96 16.84
CA VAL A 57 -23.49 -13.70 16.08
C VAL A 57 -22.89 -12.53 16.86
N LEU A 58 -23.09 -12.49 18.17
CA LEU A 58 -22.46 -11.47 19.02
C LEU A 58 -20.93 -11.60 19.05
N VAL A 59 -20.41 -12.83 19.19
CA VAL A 59 -18.97 -13.12 19.11
C VAL A 59 -18.42 -12.68 17.75
N PHE A 60 -19.08 -13.05 16.66
CA PHE A 60 -18.69 -12.62 15.32
C PHE A 60 -18.62 -11.08 15.20
N GLY A 61 -19.65 -10.37 15.64
CA GLY A 61 -19.68 -8.91 15.59
C GLY A 61 -18.59 -8.26 16.44
N LEU A 62 -18.37 -8.76 17.66
CA LEU A 62 -17.36 -8.27 18.58
C LEU A 62 -15.94 -8.46 18.00
N PHE A 63 -15.61 -9.67 17.54
CA PHE A 63 -14.29 -9.96 16.97
C PHE A 63 -14.05 -9.23 15.65
N SER A 64 -15.08 -9.07 14.81
CA SER A 64 -15.00 -8.25 13.60
C SER A 64 -14.64 -6.80 13.94
N ALA A 65 -15.29 -6.21 14.94
CA ALA A 65 -15.00 -4.85 15.37
C ALA A 65 -13.59 -4.70 15.96
N ILE A 66 -13.17 -5.65 16.80
CA ILE A 66 -11.83 -5.68 17.39
C ILE A 66 -10.77 -5.74 16.28
N PHE A 67 -10.91 -6.66 15.33
CA PHE A 67 -9.97 -6.79 14.22
C PHE A 67 -9.93 -5.53 13.35
N LEU A 68 -11.08 -4.90 13.05
CA LEU A 68 -11.10 -3.64 12.31
C LEU A 68 -10.37 -2.50 13.04
N ILE A 69 -10.54 -2.37 14.35
CA ILE A 69 -9.84 -1.36 15.17
C ILE A 69 -8.34 -1.63 15.16
N TRP A 70 -7.93 -2.90 15.27
CA TRP A 70 -6.52 -3.32 15.29
C TRP A 70 -5.86 -3.19 13.92
N LEU A 71 -6.62 -3.34 12.85
CA LEU A 71 -6.13 -3.23 11.49
C LEU A 71 -6.01 -1.78 11.02
N ARG A 72 -6.80 -0.86 11.59
CA ARG A 72 -6.76 0.58 11.29
C ARG A 72 -5.35 1.20 11.38
N PRO A 73 -4.55 0.98 12.44
CA PRO A 73 -3.17 1.48 12.48
C PRO A 73 -2.26 0.83 11.44
N PHE A 74 -2.47 -0.44 11.08
CA PHE A 74 -1.65 -1.14 10.08
C PHE A 74 -1.91 -0.64 8.66
N LEU A 75 -3.19 -0.41 8.31
CA LEU A 75 -3.58 0.14 7.02
C LEU A 75 -3.17 1.61 6.86
N LEU A 76 -3.32 2.42 7.91
CA LEU A 76 -2.90 3.83 7.86
C LEU A 76 -1.37 3.97 7.83
N LYS A 77 -0.63 3.07 8.50
CA LYS A 77 0.83 3.04 8.40
C LYS A 77 1.30 2.67 6.99
N LYS A 78 0.57 1.78 6.30
CA LYS A 78 0.86 1.41 4.90
C LYS A 78 0.43 2.49 3.90
N LYS A 79 -0.60 3.29 4.20
CA LYS A 79 -1.04 4.41 3.34
C LYS A 79 -0.12 5.65 3.44
N ASN A 80 0.75 5.70 4.44
CA ASN A 80 1.82 6.68 4.55
C ASN A 80 3.16 6.19 3.94
N GLY A 81 3.20 5.00 3.33
CA GLY A 81 4.26 4.61 2.39
C GLY A 81 3.83 5.01 0.98
N SER A 82 4.24 6.20 0.54
CA SER A 82 5.30 6.32 -0.48
C SER A 82 4.88 5.90 -1.90
N ASP A 83 3.84 6.55 -2.43
CA ASP A 83 3.87 7.03 -3.84
C ASP A 83 4.68 8.33 -3.97
N LYS A 84 5.36 8.73 -2.89
CA LYS A 84 6.55 9.58 -2.98
C LYS A 84 7.72 8.67 -3.35
N PRO A 85 8.47 8.97 -4.42
CA PRO A 85 9.66 8.20 -4.74
C PRO A 85 10.72 8.47 -3.66
N GLU A 86 10.73 7.67 -2.58
CA GLU A 86 11.81 7.67 -1.57
C GLU A 86 13.18 7.44 -2.23
N THR A 87 13.23 6.79 -3.40
CA THR A 87 14.44 6.65 -4.20
C THR A 87 14.98 7.98 -4.72
N VAL A 88 14.13 8.98 -4.96
CA VAL A 88 14.55 10.26 -5.56
C VAL A 88 15.23 11.18 -4.55
N GLU A 89 14.96 11.03 -3.25
CA GLU A 89 15.71 11.75 -2.20
C GLU A 89 17.16 11.27 -2.09
N MET A 90 17.46 10.02 -2.46
CA MET A 90 18.83 9.49 -2.49
C MET A 90 19.73 10.20 -3.52
N TYR A 91 19.14 10.86 -4.51
CA TYR A 91 19.89 11.60 -5.53
C TYR A 91 20.28 13.02 -5.10
N ILE A 92 19.68 13.55 -4.02
CA ILE A 92 20.03 14.87 -3.49
C ILE A 92 21.49 14.85 -3.04
N GLY A 93 22.27 15.82 -3.53
CA GLY A 93 23.70 15.94 -3.27
C GLY A 93 24.60 15.20 -4.28
N LYS A 94 24.03 14.38 -5.18
CA LYS A 94 24.80 13.70 -6.23
C LYS A 94 24.94 14.55 -7.49
N THR A 95 25.97 14.21 -8.27
CA THR A 95 26.24 14.73 -9.60
C THR A 95 25.46 13.99 -10.66
N ALA A 96 24.97 14.72 -11.67
CA ALA A 96 24.31 14.18 -12.84
C ALA A 96 24.88 14.83 -14.10
N ASN A 97 24.89 14.09 -15.21
CA ASN A 97 25.37 14.60 -16.50
C ASN A 97 24.22 15.26 -17.25
N VAL A 98 24.43 16.45 -17.81
CA VAL A 98 23.40 17.16 -18.56
C VAL A 98 23.29 16.60 -19.98
N LEU A 99 22.13 16.02 -20.32
CA LEU A 99 21.82 15.47 -21.64
C LEU A 99 21.19 16.52 -22.57
N GLU A 100 20.36 17.40 -22.02
CA GLU A 100 19.77 18.54 -22.69
C GLU A 100 19.95 19.77 -21.82
N THR A 101 20.33 20.91 -22.42
CA THR A 101 20.57 22.17 -21.72
C THR A 101 19.44 22.46 -20.72
N VAL A 102 19.80 22.58 -19.44
CA VAL A 102 18.84 22.79 -18.35
C VAL A 102 18.62 24.27 -18.16
N THR A 103 17.37 24.67 -18.27
CA THR A 103 16.87 26.04 -18.04
C THR A 103 15.88 26.04 -16.87
N GLU A 104 15.30 27.18 -16.54
CA GLU A 104 14.24 27.28 -15.52
C GLU A 104 12.98 26.47 -15.89
N ASN A 105 12.72 26.29 -17.20
CA ASN A 105 11.47 25.69 -17.69
C ASN A 105 11.60 24.21 -18.08
N ASN A 106 12.75 23.80 -18.61
CA ASN A 106 12.95 22.44 -19.11
C ASN A 106 14.45 22.07 -19.18
N GLY A 107 14.71 20.77 -19.21
CA GLY A 107 16.05 20.19 -19.28
C GLY A 107 16.04 18.70 -18.98
N ARG A 108 17.12 18.00 -19.32
CA ARG A 108 17.27 16.57 -19.00
C ARG A 108 18.67 16.26 -18.50
N ILE A 109 18.73 15.42 -17.48
CA ILE A 109 19.96 14.93 -16.87
C ILE A 109 19.99 13.40 -16.87
N ALA A 110 21.18 12.82 -16.89
CA ALA A 110 21.42 11.41 -16.67
C ALA A 110 21.93 11.17 -15.25
N ILE A 111 21.22 10.34 -14.50
CA ILE A 111 21.60 9.87 -13.16
C ILE A 111 21.82 8.37 -13.26
N PHE A 112 23.07 7.90 -13.08
CA PHE A 112 23.44 6.48 -13.23
C PHE A 112 22.96 5.80 -14.54
N GLY A 113 22.80 6.58 -15.61
CA GLY A 113 22.34 6.08 -16.92
C GLY A 113 20.83 6.15 -17.15
N GLU A 114 20.05 6.54 -16.13
CA GLU A 114 18.63 6.85 -16.28
C GLU A 114 18.44 8.32 -16.60
N GLU A 115 17.52 8.61 -17.53
CA GLU A 115 17.19 9.97 -17.95
C GLU A 115 16.07 10.56 -17.10
N TRP A 116 16.31 11.74 -16.53
CA TRP A 116 15.40 12.45 -15.65
C TRP A 116 15.16 13.88 -16.13
N GLN A 117 13.94 14.39 -15.92
CA GLN A 117 13.63 15.78 -16.19
C GLN A 117 14.27 16.67 -15.13
N ALA A 118 14.91 17.76 -15.57
CA ALA A 118 15.59 18.70 -14.70
C ALA A 118 15.24 20.15 -14.98
N LYS A 119 15.30 20.97 -13.94
CA LYS A 119 15.15 22.43 -13.99
C LYS A 119 16.28 23.09 -13.18
N SER A 120 16.68 24.27 -13.62
CA SER A 120 17.64 25.07 -12.86
C SER A 120 16.96 25.66 -11.63
N LEU A 121 17.59 25.54 -10.45
CA LEU A 121 17.06 26.15 -9.22
C LEU A 121 17.20 27.69 -9.24
N ASN A 122 18.30 28.20 -9.79
CA ASN A 122 18.67 29.61 -9.71
C ASN A 122 18.45 30.37 -11.03
N GLY A 123 17.78 29.76 -12.02
CA GLY A 123 17.61 30.32 -13.36
C GLY A 123 18.88 30.29 -14.22
N GLU A 124 20.00 29.82 -13.67
CA GLU A 124 21.26 29.63 -14.40
C GLU A 124 21.13 28.51 -15.43
N THR A 125 21.54 28.78 -16.67
CA THR A 125 21.48 27.79 -17.73
C THR A 125 22.66 26.84 -17.60
N VAL A 126 22.40 25.53 -17.53
CA VAL A 126 23.45 24.51 -17.50
C VAL A 126 23.53 23.85 -18.88
N GLU A 127 24.66 24.05 -19.56
CA GLU A 127 24.86 23.58 -20.92
C GLU A 127 24.90 22.05 -21.04
N LYS A 128 24.50 21.56 -22.22
CA LYS A 128 24.58 20.14 -22.56
C LYS A 128 26.03 19.63 -22.45
N GLY A 129 26.21 18.49 -21.81
CA GLY A 129 27.50 17.86 -21.58
C GLY A 129 28.23 18.32 -20.32
N ALA A 130 27.72 19.33 -19.61
CA ALA A 130 28.23 19.71 -18.30
C ALA A 130 27.76 18.76 -17.19
N GLN A 131 28.36 18.87 -16.01
CA GLN A 131 27.88 18.22 -14.79
C GLN A 131 27.07 19.20 -13.96
N ALA A 132 25.97 18.72 -13.39
CA ALA A 132 25.13 19.50 -12.50
C ALA A 132 24.93 18.76 -11.17
N LYS A 133 24.80 19.51 -10.07
CA LYS A 133 24.54 18.96 -8.75
C LYS A 133 23.05 19.02 -8.43
N ILE A 134 22.48 17.90 -8.01
CA ILE A 134 21.08 17.82 -7.60
C ILE A 134 20.97 18.41 -6.19
N VAL A 135 20.14 19.45 -6.05
CA VAL A 135 19.98 20.19 -4.78
C VAL A 135 18.61 19.97 -4.17
N LYS A 136 17.61 19.67 -5.00
CA LYS A 136 16.23 19.45 -4.59
C LYS A 136 15.56 18.55 -5.62
N ASN A 137 14.53 17.83 -5.20
CA ASN A 137 13.60 17.17 -6.10
C ASN A 137 12.18 17.71 -5.85
N ASP A 138 11.34 17.66 -6.87
CA ASP A 138 9.90 17.85 -6.77
C ASP A 138 9.21 16.79 -7.62
N SER A 139 8.86 15.69 -6.96
CA SER A 139 8.25 14.50 -7.57
C SER A 139 9.13 13.88 -8.67
N ILE A 140 8.87 14.22 -9.94
CA ILE A 140 9.59 13.69 -11.12
C ILE A 140 10.61 14.69 -11.70
N ILE A 141 10.66 15.91 -11.15
CA ILE A 141 11.53 16.98 -11.62
C ILE A 141 12.70 17.14 -10.64
N MET A 142 13.91 17.08 -11.16
CA MET A 142 15.13 17.32 -10.40
C MET A 142 15.54 18.80 -10.52
N TYR A 143 15.81 19.45 -9.39
CA TYR A 143 16.38 20.78 -9.38
C TYR A 143 17.88 20.66 -9.25
N VAL A 144 18.58 21.29 -10.19
CA VAL A 144 20.04 21.23 -10.29
C VAL A 144 20.66 22.62 -10.29
N VAL A 145 21.92 22.69 -9.88
CA VAL A 145 22.80 23.86 -10.02
C VAL A 145 24.06 23.45 -10.78
N PRO A 146 24.66 24.34 -11.57
CA PRO A 146 25.95 24.06 -12.20
C PRO A 146 27.01 23.78 -11.14
N ILE A 147 27.98 22.94 -11.50
CA ILE A 147 29.17 22.71 -10.70
C ILE A 147 30.28 23.53 -11.34
N GLU A 148 30.86 24.44 -10.57
CA GLU A 148 32.06 25.19 -10.95
C GLU A 148 33.25 24.27 -11.26
#